data_AF-A0A9N7JJZ3-F1
#
_entry.id   AF-A0A9N7JJZ3-F1
#
_cell.length_a   1.000
_cell.length_b   1.000
_cell.length_c   1.000
_cell.angle_alpha   90.00
_cell.angle_beta   90.00
_cell.angle_gamma   90.00
#
_symmetry.space_group_name_H-M   'P 1'
#
loop_
_entity.id
_entity.type
_entity.pdbx_description
1 polymer ?
#
loop_
_entity_poly.entity_id
_entity_poly.type
_entity_poly.pdbx_seq_one_letter_code
_entity_poly.pdbx_strand_id
1 'polypeptide(L)'
;MESINGDAQYYGYRKITYHLRRTYNLIINCKKVYRLCKELNILIWQRKIHFKTKRILASNRTVTASNQVWEIDIKYGYVHGEINEFQTYAEAYKIVNTFMSFYNERRLHSSLKYMPPREFYTLYFGEHVEKICIKI
;
A
#
# COMPACT_ATOMS: atom_id res chain seq x y z
N MET A 1 20.31 -5.96 -7.95
CA MET A 1 19.63 -6.94 -7.08
C MET A 1 19.03 -6.31 -5.82
N GLU A 2 19.41 -5.09 -5.42
CA GLU A 2 18.87 -4.39 -4.24
C GLU A 2 17.36 -4.07 -4.28
N SER A 3 16.81 -3.71 -5.44
CA SER A 3 15.40 -3.28 -5.48
C SER A 3 14.40 -4.42 -5.25
N ILE A 4 14.77 -5.67 -5.53
CA ILE A 4 13.88 -6.83 -5.38
C ILE A 4 13.88 -7.34 -3.93
N ASN A 5 15.01 -7.22 -3.23
CA ASN A 5 15.13 -7.58 -1.81
C ASN A 5 14.68 -6.46 -0.84
N GLY A 6 14.43 -5.25 -1.34
CA GLY A 6 13.88 -4.14 -0.57
C GLY A 6 12.37 -3.96 -0.74
N ASP A 7 11.96 -2.72 -1.01
CA ASP A 7 10.57 -2.28 -1.15
C ASP A 7 9.71 -3.07 -2.14
N ALA A 8 10.30 -3.68 -3.18
CA ALA A 8 9.57 -4.42 -4.21
C ALA A 8 9.25 -5.87 -3.83
N GLN A 9 9.70 -6.35 -2.66
CA GLN A 9 9.41 -7.72 -2.21
C GLN A 9 7.89 -8.01 -2.14
N TYR A 10 7.07 -6.99 -1.85
CA TYR A 10 5.62 -7.12 -1.77
C TYR A 10 4.88 -6.72 -3.07
N TYR A 11 5.60 -6.45 -4.16
CA TYR A 11 5.01 -6.00 -5.42
C TYR A 11 4.77 -7.17 -6.37
N GLY A 12 3.58 -7.22 -6.96
CA GLY A 12 3.33 -8.07 -8.13
C GLY A 12 4.06 -7.54 -9.37
N TYR A 13 4.22 -8.40 -10.38
CA TYR A 13 4.95 -8.11 -11.62
C TYR A 13 4.54 -6.78 -12.30
N ARG A 14 3.26 -6.38 -12.19
CA ARG A 14 2.77 -5.10 -12.72
C ARG A 14 3.45 -3.90 -12.05
N LYS A 15 3.53 -3.88 -10.72
CA LYS A 15 4.19 -2.79 -9.97
C LYS A 15 5.70 -2.82 -10.18
N ILE A 16 6.29 -4.02 -10.23
CA ILE A 16 7.71 -4.20 -10.58
C ILE A 16 8.01 -3.59 -11.95
N THR A 17 7.14 -3.81 -12.95
CA THR A 17 7.31 -3.21 -14.28
C THR A 17 7.39 -1.69 -14.22
N TYR A 18 6.52 -1.04 -13.46
CA TYR A 18 6.54 0.41 -13.28
C TYR A 18 7.78 0.88 -12.52
N HIS A 19 8.17 0.16 -11.46
CA HIS A 19 9.41 0.45 -10.74
C HIS A 19 10.64 0.37 -11.64
N LEU A 20 10.77 -0.70 -12.46
CA LEU A 20 11.90 -0.86 -13.39
C LEU A 20 11.97 0.25 -14.45
N ARG A 21 10.81 0.67 -14.97
CA ARG A 21 10.73 1.80 -15.91
C ARG A 21 11.12 3.11 -15.26
N ARG A 22 10.70 3.34 -14.01
CA ARG A 22 10.93 4.60 -13.30
C ARG A 22 12.36 4.75 -12.79
N THR A 23 12.91 3.71 -12.17
CA THR A 23 14.21 3.75 -11.49
C THR A 23 15.37 3.56 -12.45
N TYR A 24 15.21 2.68 -13.44
CA TYR A 24 16.29 2.29 -14.36
C TYR A 24 16.02 2.71 -15.81
N ASN A 25 14.96 3.48 -16.06
CA ASN A 25 14.57 3.98 -17.38
C ASN A 25 14.45 2.88 -18.47
N LEU A 26 14.12 1.65 -18.06
CA LEU A 26 14.09 0.49 -18.96
C LEU A 26 12.82 0.46 -19.80
N ILE A 27 12.97 0.31 -21.12
CA ILE A 27 11.84 0.08 -22.04
C ILE A 27 11.48 -1.41 -22.04
N ILE A 28 10.79 -1.86 -20.99
CA ILE A 28 10.39 -3.26 -20.81
C ILE A 28 8.85 -3.43 -20.81
N ASN A 29 8.36 -4.49 -21.44
CA ASN A 29 6.95 -4.86 -21.42
C ASN A 29 6.58 -5.66 -20.16
N CYS A 30 5.38 -5.47 -19.61
CA CYS A 30 4.88 -6.20 -18.45
C CYS A 30 4.85 -7.73 -18.65
N LYS A 31 4.64 -8.23 -19.87
CA LYS A 31 4.71 -9.66 -20.21
C LYS A 31 6.13 -10.22 -20.11
N LYS A 32 7.14 -9.41 -20.41
CA LYS A 32 8.56 -9.81 -20.24
C LYS A 32 8.89 -9.89 -18.75
N VAL A 33 8.48 -8.90 -17.96
CA VAL A 33 8.64 -8.93 -16.50
C VAL A 33 7.92 -10.14 -15.89
N TYR A 34 6.71 -10.46 -16.32
CA TYR A 34 6.00 -11.66 -15.86
C TYR A 34 6.79 -12.95 -16.13
N ARG A 35 7.33 -13.13 -17.34
CA ARG A 35 8.15 -14.31 -17.70
C ARG A 35 9.38 -14.42 -16.81
N LEU A 36 10.10 -13.32 -16.61
CA LEU A 36 11.27 -13.28 -15.72
C LEU A 36 10.88 -13.60 -14.26
N CYS A 37 9.79 -13.03 -13.75
CA CYS A 37 9.29 -13.34 -12.41
C CYS A 37 8.90 -14.82 -12.28
N LYS A 38 8.39 -15.44 -13.36
CA LYS A 38 8.05 -16.87 -13.40
C LYS A 38 9.31 -17.74 -13.35
N GLU A 39 10.31 -17.41 -14.16
CA GLU A 39 11.60 -18.12 -14.18
C GLU A 39 12.33 -18.02 -12.84
N LEU A 40 12.25 -16.87 -12.17
CA LEU A 40 12.82 -16.65 -10.84
C LEU A 40 11.96 -17.22 -9.70
N ASN A 41 10.79 -17.82 -9.99
CA ASN A 41 9.83 -18.32 -9.00
C ASN A 41 9.39 -17.29 -7.94
N ILE A 42 9.33 -16.01 -8.30
CA ILE A 42 8.90 -14.90 -7.42
C ILE A 42 7.46 -14.45 -7.67
N LEU A 43 6.70 -15.17 -8.51
CA LEU A 43 5.30 -14.85 -8.76
C LEU A 43 4.44 -15.14 -7.53
N ILE A 44 3.71 -14.12 -7.08
CA ILE A 44 2.74 -14.23 -5.98
C ILE A 44 1.59 -15.15 -6.39
N TRP A 45 1.17 -16.02 -5.47
CA TRP A 45 0.00 -16.88 -5.62
C TRP A 45 -1.23 -16.08 -6.06
N GLN A 46 -1.91 -16.56 -7.10
CA GLN A 46 -3.09 -15.89 -7.62
C GLN A 46 -4.22 -15.92 -6.59
N ARG A 47 -4.75 -14.74 -6.25
CA ARG A 47 -5.88 -14.59 -5.32
C ARG A 47 -7.08 -15.40 -5.81
N LYS A 48 -7.54 -16.37 -5.02
CA LYS A 48 -8.85 -17.00 -5.22
C LYS A 48 -9.95 -15.98 -4.90
N ILE A 49 -10.85 -15.75 -5.85
CA ILE A 49 -11.98 -14.84 -5.67
C ILE A 49 -13.09 -15.63 -4.96
N HIS A 50 -13.46 -15.21 -3.75
CA HIS A 50 -14.61 -15.76 -3.05
C HIS A 50 -15.85 -14.91 -3.36
N PHE A 51 -16.95 -15.56 -3.70
CA PHE A 51 -18.24 -14.90 -3.96
C PHE A 51 -18.77 -14.25 -2.67
N LYS A 52 -19.33 -13.03 -2.80
CA LYS A 52 -19.81 -12.28 -1.64
C LYS A 52 -21.17 -12.81 -1.19
N THR A 53 -21.24 -13.26 0.06
CA THR A 53 -22.52 -13.42 0.79
C THR A 53 -23.10 -12.04 1.12
N LYS A 54 -24.44 -11.93 1.26
CA LYS A 54 -25.08 -10.69 1.70
C LYS A 54 -24.49 -10.28 3.06
N ARG A 55 -23.93 -9.08 3.13
CA ARG A 55 -23.39 -8.51 4.38
C ARG A 55 -24.54 -7.81 5.10
N ILE A 56 -24.70 -8.09 6.38
CA ILE A 56 -25.51 -7.26 7.27
C ILE A 56 -24.72 -5.95 7.43
N LEU A 57 -25.28 -4.84 6.95
CA LEU A 57 -24.66 -3.53 7.08
C LEU A 57 -24.81 -3.06 8.53
N ALA A 58 -23.77 -2.41 9.06
CA ALA A 58 -23.88 -1.71 10.34
C ALA A 58 -24.93 -0.59 10.20
N SER A 59 -25.77 -0.42 11.23
CA SER A 59 -26.75 0.67 11.24
C SER A 59 -26.03 2.02 11.35
N ASN A 60 -26.46 2.97 10.50
CA ASN A 60 -25.99 4.36 10.62
C ASN A 60 -26.42 4.93 11.97
N ARG A 61 -25.53 5.70 12.60
CA ARG A 61 -25.77 6.41 13.86
C ARG A 61 -25.64 7.91 13.61
N THR A 62 -26.49 8.73 14.21
CA THR A 62 -26.34 10.19 14.16
C THR A 62 -25.35 10.63 15.24
N VAL A 63 -24.29 11.34 14.84
CA VAL A 63 -23.29 11.92 15.75
C VAL A 63 -23.57 13.41 15.89
N THR A 64 -23.91 13.85 17.10
CA THR A 64 -24.32 15.22 17.45
C THR A 64 -23.20 16.07 18.06
N ALA A 65 -22.18 15.45 18.67
CA ALA A 65 -21.10 16.15 19.37
C ALA A 65 -19.75 15.45 19.22
N SER A 66 -18.66 16.19 19.48
CA SER A 66 -17.30 15.63 19.49
C SER A 66 -17.21 14.48 20.49
N ASN A 67 -16.41 13.46 20.15
CA ASN A 67 -16.09 12.30 21.00
C ASN A 67 -17.25 11.32 21.30
N GLN A 68 -18.38 11.41 20.61
CA GLN A 68 -19.48 10.47 20.80
C GLN A 68 -19.24 9.10 20.15
N VAL A 69 -18.46 9.06 19.07
CA VAL A 69 -18.10 7.83 18.38
C VAL A 69 -16.63 7.90 18.00
N TRP A 70 -15.87 6.90 18.43
CA TRP A 70 -14.48 6.70 18.04
C TRP A 70 -14.41 5.38 17.26
N GLU A 71 -14.20 5.47 15.96
CA GLU A 71 -13.96 4.30 15.12
C GLU A 71 -12.47 4.17 14.86
N ILE A 72 -11.90 3.04 15.26
CA ILE A 72 -10.49 2.72 15.06
C ILE A 72 -10.44 1.32 14.46
N ASP A 73 -9.81 1.17 13.29
CA ASP A 73 -9.57 -0.13 12.64
C ASP A 73 -8.10 -0.52 12.83
N ILE A 74 -7.85 -1.57 13.61
CA ILE A 74 -6.53 -2.17 13.78
C ILE A 74 -6.55 -3.53 13.06
N LYS A 75 -5.74 -3.69 12.00
CA LYS A 75 -5.65 -4.96 11.27
C LYS A 75 -4.52 -5.83 11.81
N TYR A 76 -4.88 -6.96 12.41
CA TYR A 76 -3.95 -8.05 12.70
C TYR A 76 -3.81 -8.93 11.45
N GLY A 77 -2.65 -8.87 10.80
CA GLY A 77 -2.30 -9.77 9.70
C GLY A 77 -1.45 -10.92 10.22
N TYR A 78 -2.01 -12.13 10.28
CA TYR A 78 -1.23 -13.33 10.54
C TYR A 78 -0.51 -13.73 9.24
N VAL A 79 0.81 -13.50 9.18
CA VAL A 79 1.66 -14.09 8.15
C VAL A 79 2.11 -15.43 8.70
N HIS A 80 1.75 -16.51 8.01
CA HIS A 80 2.03 -17.86 8.48
C HIS A 80 3.55 -18.04 8.70
N GLY A 81 3.97 -18.14 9.97
CA GLY A 81 5.37 -18.33 10.38
C GLY A 81 6.07 -17.10 10.96
N GLU A 82 5.50 -15.90 10.88
CA GLU A 82 6.08 -14.69 11.47
C GLU A 82 5.01 -13.94 12.27
N ILE A 83 5.13 -13.98 13.59
CA ILE A 83 4.32 -13.10 14.45
C ILE A 83 5.02 -11.74 14.43
N ASN A 84 4.31 -10.68 14.02
CA ASN A 84 4.79 -9.30 14.14
C ASN A 84 4.72 -8.87 15.63
N GLU A 85 5.40 -9.60 16.51
CA GLU A 85 5.58 -9.22 17.91
C GLU A 85 6.74 -8.26 17.98
N PHE A 86 6.45 -7.03 18.39
CA PHE A 86 7.50 -6.09 18.75
C PHE A 86 7.90 -6.37 20.20
N GLN A 87 9.18 -6.59 20.44
CA GLN A 87 9.70 -6.81 21.79
C GLN A 87 9.70 -5.51 22.60
N THR A 88 9.74 -4.36 21.93
CA THR A 88 9.74 -3.04 22.57
C THR A 88 8.91 -2.01 21.80
N TYR A 89 8.42 -0.99 22.50
CA TYR A 89 7.78 0.17 21.87
C TYR A 89 8.70 0.88 20.87
N ALA A 90 10.00 0.99 21.19
CA ALA A 90 10.99 1.62 20.31
C ALA A 90 11.12 0.88 18.97
N GLU A 91 11.11 -0.45 18.99
CA GLU A 91 11.10 -1.28 17.80
C GLU A 91 9.82 -1.07 16.97
N ALA A 92 8.66 -1.14 17.61
CA ALA A 92 7.37 -0.89 16.97
C ALA A 92 7.34 0.49 16.30
N TYR A 93 7.74 1.53 17.03
CA TYR A 93 7.79 2.90 16.52
C TYR A 93 8.71 3.02 15.30
N LYS A 94 9.90 2.42 15.36
CA LYS A 94 10.86 2.43 14.25
C LYS A 94 10.29 1.76 13.00
N ILE A 95 9.66 0.60 13.15
CA ILE A 95 9.08 -0.16 12.03
C ILE A 95 7.90 0.60 11.42
N VAL A 96 6.99 1.11 12.25
CA VAL A 96 5.85 1.92 11.81
C VAL A 96 6.31 3.18 11.09
N ASN A 97 7.30 3.90 11.64
CA ASN A 97 7.81 5.12 11.02
C ASN A 97 8.49 4.82 9.66
N THR A 98 9.32 3.77 9.61
CA THR A 98 9.94 3.31 8.35
C THR A 98 8.89 2.93 7.31
N PHE A 99 7.84 2.22 7.73
CA PHE A 99 6.72 1.88 6.86
C PHE A 99 5.96 3.12 6.39
N MET A 100 5.73 4.11 7.26
CA MET A 100 5.01 5.34 6.93
C MET A 100 5.76 6.17 5.89
N SER A 101 7.09 6.32 6.06
CA SER A 101 7.95 6.95 5.06
C SER A 101 7.90 6.18 3.73
N PHE A 102 8.03 4.85 3.76
CA PHE A 102 7.90 4.02 2.56
C PHE A 102 6.53 4.21 1.87
N TYR A 103 5.43 4.17 2.63
CA TYR A 103 4.07 4.29 2.11
C TYR A 103 3.87 5.63 1.40
N ASN A 104 4.29 6.73 2.01
CA ASN A 104 4.03 8.07 1.50
C ASN A 104 4.98 8.45 0.36
N GLU A 105 6.23 8.00 0.40
CA GLU A 105 7.27 8.52 -0.49
C GLU A 105 7.63 7.57 -1.63
N ARG A 106 7.48 6.24 -1.44
CA ARG A 106 7.99 5.24 -2.39
C ARG A 106 6.95 4.22 -2.84
N ARG A 107 5.87 4.00 -2.08
CA ARG A 107 4.90 2.95 -2.38
C ARG A 107 4.11 3.23 -3.66
N LEU A 108 4.17 2.35 -4.65
CA LEU A 108 3.42 2.55 -5.90
C LEU A 108 1.97 2.11 -5.73
N HIS A 109 1.03 3.03 -5.90
CA HIS A 109 -0.41 2.76 -5.85
C HIS A 109 -1.01 2.69 -7.25
N SER A 110 -1.64 1.56 -7.61
CA SER A 110 -2.27 1.40 -8.92
C SER A 110 -3.42 2.38 -9.15
N SER A 111 -4.16 2.74 -8.10
CA SER A 111 -5.21 3.78 -8.14
C SER A 111 -4.65 5.18 -8.38
N LEU A 112 -3.42 5.45 -7.94
CA LEU A 112 -2.73 6.74 -8.12
C LEU A 112 -1.81 6.73 -9.34
N LYS A 113 -2.20 6.02 -10.41
CA LYS A 113 -1.41 5.87 -11.65
C LYS A 113 0.03 5.38 -11.42
N TYR A 114 0.22 4.49 -10.44
CA TYR A 114 1.53 3.96 -10.03
C TYR A 114 2.49 5.02 -9.47
N MET A 115 1.95 6.04 -8.80
CA MET A 115 2.74 7.00 -8.02
C MET A 115 2.60 6.75 -6.50
N PRO A 116 3.60 7.16 -5.70
CA PRO A 116 3.47 7.32 -4.28
C PRO A 116 2.54 8.50 -3.90
N PRO A 117 1.87 8.43 -2.75
CA PRO A 117 0.93 9.46 -2.29
C PRO A 117 1.52 10.87 -2.31
N ARG A 118 2.76 11.06 -1.85
CA ARG A 118 3.40 12.38 -1.81
C ARG A 118 3.56 13.00 -3.20
N GLU A 119 4.00 12.22 -4.17
CA GLU A 119 4.14 12.68 -5.55
C GLU A 119 2.79 12.97 -6.18
N PHE A 120 1.79 12.11 -5.94
CA PHE A 120 0.42 12.38 -6.35
C PHE A 120 -0.10 13.69 -5.74
N TYR A 121 0.10 13.91 -4.44
CA TYR A 121 -0.27 15.18 -3.81
C TYR A 121 0.43 16.37 -4.45
N THR A 122 1.74 16.25 -4.71
CA THR A 122 2.51 17.34 -5.33
C THR A 122 2.01 17.68 -6.72
N LEU A 123 1.71 16.67 -7.55
CA LEU A 123 1.30 16.86 -8.95
C LEU A 123 -0.14 17.35 -9.12
N TYR A 124 -1.03 16.98 -8.19
CA TYR A 124 -2.47 17.28 -8.31
C TYR A 124 -2.95 18.35 -7.33
N PHE A 125 -2.17 18.66 -6.27
CA PHE A 125 -2.56 19.57 -5.19
C PHE A 125 -1.47 20.59 -4.77
N GLY A 126 -0.27 20.63 -5.37
CA GLY A 126 0.69 21.73 -5.15
C GLY A 126 0.57 22.80 -6.24
N GLU A 127 0.64 24.13 -6.03
CA GLU A 127 1.02 24.98 -4.88
C GLU A 127 -0.18 25.64 -4.14
N HIS A 128 -1.42 25.22 -4.38
CA HIS A 128 -2.55 25.72 -3.59
C HIS A 128 -2.93 24.70 -2.53
N VAL A 129 -2.58 25.01 -1.28
CA VAL A 129 -3.25 24.42 -0.11
C VAL A 129 -4.67 24.96 -0.07
N GLU A 130 -5.53 24.56 -1.02
CA GLU A 130 -6.95 24.69 -0.82
C GLU A 130 -7.28 23.84 0.38
N LYS A 131 -7.68 24.51 1.47
CA LYS A 131 -8.23 23.86 2.67
C LYS A 131 -9.18 22.76 2.19
N ILE A 132 -8.81 21.52 2.46
CA ILE A 132 -9.71 20.38 2.29
C ILE A 132 -10.83 20.63 3.31
N CYS A 133 -11.88 21.31 2.88
CA CYS A 133 -13.13 21.37 3.60
C CYS A 133 -13.73 19.97 3.53
N ILE A 134 -13.38 19.14 4.50
CA ILE A 134 -14.19 17.97 4.84
C ILE A 134 -15.51 18.55 5.33
N LYS A 135 -16.51 18.61 4.44
CA LYS A 135 -17.90 18.82 4.87
C LYS A 135 -18.29 17.58 5.65
N ILE A 136 -18.38 17.78 6.97
CA ILE A 136 -19.08 16.91 7.90
C ILE A 136 -20.53 16.77 7.44
#